data_AF-A0A2G2FKC9-F1
#
_entry.id   AF-A0A2G2FKC9-F1
#
_cell.length_a   1.000
_cell.length_b   1.000
_cell.length_c   1.000
_cell.angle_alpha   90.00
_cell.angle_beta   90.00
_cell.angle_gamma   90.00
#
_symmetry.space_group_name_H-M   'P 1'
#
loop_
_entity.id
_entity.type
_entity.pdbx_description
1 polymer ?
#
loop_
_entity_poly.entity_id
_entity_poly.type
_entity_poly.pdbx_seq_one_letter_code
_entity_poly.pdbx_strand_id
1 'polypeptide(L)'
;MDELELVLRESFFPYWILYALLVSVAILSGVKMLRPAVFQHISATYVKPPSTVPNSKENLSFFGKASWMLLINYFIVSSITVYMVLMYYDIHQYWLVLLPTAYYFVQVFGLLFSGVISRETKRLSENFLLLNFIYQNMGLVLIPVLIMWLLNVNYSLYFINTIQILFVAFLLFRYIRGFFFAIQNKVLWYYIILYLCTLEIWPLMVIFKLLTADLEG
;
A
#
# COMPACT_ATOMS: atom_id res chain seq x y z
N MET A 1 9.97 -17.31 -45.07
CA MET A 1 9.96 -16.15 -44.16
C MET A 1 8.51 -15.93 -43.85
N ASP A 2 8.05 -16.43 -42.71
CA ASP A 2 6.66 -16.24 -42.29
C ASP A 2 6.42 -14.75 -42.10
N GLU A 3 5.46 -14.20 -42.83
CA GLU A 3 5.03 -12.82 -42.66
C GLU A 3 4.49 -12.68 -41.23
N LEU A 4 5.20 -11.91 -40.41
CA LEU A 4 4.74 -11.50 -39.09
C LEU A 4 3.53 -10.58 -39.28
N GLU A 5 2.34 -11.17 -39.40
CA GLU A 5 1.09 -10.44 -39.34
C GLU A 5 0.98 -9.81 -37.95
N LEU A 6 1.02 -8.47 -37.91
CA LEU A 6 0.79 -7.70 -36.70
C LEU A 6 -0.70 -7.79 -36.35
N VAL A 7 -1.07 -8.84 -35.63
CA VAL A 7 -2.41 -8.97 -35.07
C VAL A 7 -2.61 -7.85 -34.04
N LEU A 8 -3.65 -7.04 -34.24
CA LEU A 8 -4.06 -6.01 -33.29
C LEU A 8 -4.39 -6.70 -31.96
N ARG A 9 -3.63 -6.39 -30.91
CA ARG A 9 -3.94 -6.90 -29.57
C ARG A 9 -5.32 -6.38 -29.15
N GLU A 10 -6.25 -7.29 -28.91
CA GLU A 10 -7.50 -6.95 -28.23
C GLU A 10 -7.17 -6.42 -26.83
N SER A 11 -7.40 -5.12 -26.62
CA SER A 11 -7.12 -4.46 -25.36
C SER A 11 -8.26 -4.77 -24.38
N PHE A 12 -8.10 -5.82 -23.58
CA PHE A 12 -9.03 -6.14 -22.48
C PHE A 12 -9.16 -4.96 -21.50
N PHE A 13 -8.08 -4.20 -21.31
CA PHE A 13 -8.04 -3.03 -20.46
C PHE A 13 -8.10 -1.73 -21.27
N PRO A 14 -8.80 -0.70 -20.78
CA PRO A 14 -8.88 0.58 -21.46
C PRO A 14 -7.53 1.32 -21.46
N TYR A 15 -7.24 2.04 -22.55
CA TYR A 15 -5.95 2.72 -22.78
C TYR A 15 -5.59 3.76 -21.70
N TRP A 16 -6.58 4.33 -21.01
CA TRP A 16 -6.34 5.31 -19.95
C TRP A 16 -5.52 4.75 -18.78
N ILE A 17 -5.57 3.43 -18.54
CA ILE A 17 -4.79 2.77 -17.48
C ILE A 17 -3.29 2.89 -17.77
N LEU A 18 -2.88 2.71 -19.04
CA LEU A 18 -1.50 2.86 -19.45
C LEU A 18 -1.00 4.28 -19.19
N TYR A 19 -1.78 5.29 -19.59
CA TYR A 19 -1.43 6.69 -19.35
C TYR A 19 -1.33 7.00 -17.85
N ALA A 20 -2.24 6.47 -17.03
CA ALA A 20 -2.18 6.64 -15.59
C ALA A 20 -0.94 6.00 -14.95
N LEU A 21 -0.51 4.82 -15.41
CA LEU A 21 0.72 4.17 -14.98
C LEU A 21 1.98 4.93 -15.44
N LEU A 22 1.98 5.48 -16.66
CA LEU A 22 3.10 6.31 -17.11
C LEU A 22 3.23 7.59 -16.29
N VAL A 23 2.10 8.21 -15.93
CA VAL A 23 2.07 9.36 -15.02
C VAL A 23 2.60 8.97 -13.62
N SER A 24 2.25 7.79 -13.10
CA SER A 24 2.77 7.34 -11.80
C SER A 24 4.29 7.11 -11.84
N VAL A 25 4.82 6.55 -12.93
CA VAL A 25 6.27 6.43 -13.15
C VAL A 25 6.94 7.81 -13.26
N ALA A 26 6.32 8.77 -13.94
CA ALA A 26 6.84 10.13 -14.05
C ALA A 26 6.91 10.83 -12.68
N ILE A 27 5.87 10.69 -11.84
CA ILE A 27 5.88 11.19 -10.46
C ILE A 27 7.04 10.59 -9.67
N LEU A 28 7.24 9.28 -9.78
CA LEU A 28 8.30 8.54 -9.09
C LEU A 28 9.70 8.99 -9.53
N SER A 29 9.89 9.22 -10.83
CA SER A 29 11.11 9.82 -11.39
C SER A 29 11.35 11.23 -10.82
N GLY A 30 10.31 12.05 -10.74
CA GLY A 30 10.36 13.38 -10.12
C GLY A 30 10.79 13.33 -8.65
N VAL A 31 10.24 12.40 -7.86
CA VAL A 31 10.64 12.19 -6.46
C VAL A 31 12.11 11.77 -6.36
N LYS A 32 12.57 10.89 -7.25
CA LYS A 32 13.97 10.42 -7.28
C LYS A 32 14.93 11.56 -7.57
N MET A 33 14.58 12.47 -8.48
CA MET A 33 15.38 13.66 -8.78
C MET A 33 15.43 14.64 -7.60
N LEU A 34 14.30 14.86 -6.93
CA LEU A 34 14.20 15.81 -5.82
C LEU A 34 14.91 15.32 -4.54
N ARG A 35 14.83 14.01 -4.24
CA ARG A 35 15.37 13.43 -3.01
C ARG A 35 15.89 12.00 -3.26
N PRO A 36 17.08 11.84 -3.89
CA PRO A 36 17.65 10.52 -4.18
C PRO A 36 17.91 9.68 -2.91
N ALA A 37 18.17 10.35 -1.78
CA ALA A 37 18.35 9.72 -0.47
C ALA A 37 17.11 8.92 -0.02
N VAL A 38 15.90 9.29 -0.45
CA VAL A 38 14.65 8.57 -0.05
C VAL A 38 14.69 7.12 -0.55
N PHE A 39 15.18 6.87 -1.77
CA PHE A 39 15.32 5.52 -2.30
C PHE A 39 16.41 4.69 -1.60
N GLN A 40 17.51 5.33 -1.21
CA GLN A 40 18.56 4.69 -0.41
C GLN A 40 18.04 4.32 0.98
N HIS A 41 17.29 5.22 1.62
CA HIS A 41 16.64 4.96 2.90
C HIS A 41 15.56 3.89 2.80
N ILE A 42 14.81 3.82 1.69
CA ILE A 42 13.88 2.72 1.42
C ILE A 42 14.61 1.38 1.41
N SER A 43 15.69 1.25 0.64
CA SER A 43 16.48 0.01 0.63
C SER A 43 17.08 -0.34 2.00
N ALA A 44 17.56 0.65 2.76
CA ALA A 44 18.17 0.43 4.07
C ALA A 44 17.14 0.07 5.16
N THR A 45 15.90 0.56 5.02
CA THR A 45 14.81 0.36 5.99
C THR A 45 14.17 -1.03 5.88
N TYR A 46 14.37 -1.75 4.76
CA TYR A 46 14.02 -3.17 4.68
C TYR A 46 14.79 -4.00 5.72
N VAL A 47 16.04 -3.63 6.01
CA VAL A 47 16.90 -4.33 6.95
C VAL A 47 16.76 -3.74 8.35
N LYS A 48 16.80 -2.41 8.51
CA LYS A 48 16.80 -1.74 9.81
C LYS A 48 15.50 -0.97 10.08
N PRO A 49 14.96 -0.97 11.32
CA PRO A 49 13.79 -0.14 11.65
C PRO A 49 14.06 1.31 11.26
N PRO A 50 13.08 2.05 10.71
CA PRO A 50 13.30 3.41 10.25
C PRO A 50 13.80 4.33 11.38
N SER A 51 13.44 4.05 12.64
CA SER A 51 13.91 4.77 13.83
C SER A 51 15.41 4.65 14.13
N THR A 52 16.11 3.67 13.56
CA THR A 52 17.55 3.41 13.82
C THR A 52 18.47 3.96 12.73
N VAL A 53 17.91 4.51 11.65
CA VAL A 53 18.67 5.15 10.57
C VAL A 53 18.81 6.65 10.89
N PRO A 54 20.04 7.19 11.08
CA PRO A 54 20.25 8.62 11.26
C PRO A 54 19.63 9.39 10.09
N ASN A 55 18.99 10.54 10.36
CA ASN A 55 18.30 11.40 9.37
C ASN A 55 17.04 10.84 8.69
N SER A 56 16.53 9.66 9.10
CA SER A 56 15.28 9.13 8.53
C SER A 56 14.06 9.95 8.97
N LYS A 57 13.99 10.39 10.23
CA LYS A 57 12.87 11.20 10.76
C LYS A 57 12.73 12.55 10.04
N GLU A 58 13.84 13.09 9.54
CA GLU A 58 13.87 14.39 8.86
C GLU A 58 13.53 14.29 7.38
N ASN A 59 14.02 13.25 6.68
CA ASN A 59 13.74 13.02 5.26
C ASN A 59 12.44 12.23 4.98
N LEU A 60 12.01 11.36 5.89
CA LEU A 60 10.75 10.60 5.85
C LEU A 60 9.67 11.21 6.76
N SER A 61 9.89 12.45 7.23
CA SER A 61 8.85 13.21 7.93
C SER A 61 7.56 13.17 7.10
N PHE A 62 6.43 12.94 7.77
CA PHE A 62 5.11 12.86 7.14
C PHE A 62 4.78 14.11 6.31
N PHE A 63 5.26 15.29 6.74
CA PHE A 63 5.07 16.56 6.04
C PHE A 63 6.14 16.83 4.97
N GLY A 64 7.06 15.90 4.74
CA GLY A 64 8.00 15.98 3.64
C GLY A 64 7.27 15.86 2.31
N LYS A 65 7.45 16.84 1.42
CA LYS A 65 6.83 16.88 0.07
C LYS A 65 7.02 15.56 -0.71
N ALA A 66 8.19 14.91 -0.55
CA ALA A 66 8.50 13.64 -1.20
C ALA A 66 7.67 12.47 -0.65
N SER A 67 7.46 12.41 0.67
CA SER A 67 6.65 11.39 1.34
C SER A 67 5.20 11.45 0.86
N TRP A 68 4.66 12.66 0.74
CA TRP A 68 3.31 12.91 0.25
C TRP A 68 3.15 12.53 -1.23
N MET A 69 4.14 12.87 -2.07
CA MET A 69 4.14 12.46 -3.49
C MET A 69 4.15 10.93 -3.66
N LEU A 70 4.91 10.20 -2.85
CA LEU A 70 4.92 8.73 -2.86
C LEU A 70 3.60 8.15 -2.34
N LEU A 71 2.96 8.80 -1.38
CA LEU A 71 1.66 8.37 -0.87
C LEU A 71 0.54 8.55 -1.91
N ILE A 72 0.53 9.70 -2.62
CA ILE A 72 -0.37 9.91 -3.77
C ILE A 72 -0.14 8.82 -4.81
N ASN A 73 1.12 8.50 -5.10
CA ASN A 73 1.46 7.46 -6.05
C ASN A 73 0.87 6.10 -5.64
N TYR A 74 1.02 5.73 -4.36
CA TYR A 74 0.37 4.54 -3.80
C TYR A 74 -1.16 4.56 -4.01
N PHE A 75 -1.84 5.68 -3.75
CA PHE A 75 -3.29 5.76 -3.95
C PHE A 75 -3.69 5.58 -5.41
N ILE A 76 -3.01 6.25 -6.35
CA ILE A 76 -3.27 6.09 -7.78
C ILE A 76 -3.06 4.64 -8.21
N VAL A 77 -1.91 4.06 -7.87
CA VAL A 77 -1.53 2.71 -8.29
C VAL A 77 -2.45 1.65 -7.68
N SER A 78 -2.77 1.76 -6.39
CA SER A 78 -3.68 0.81 -5.72
C SER A 78 -5.12 0.91 -6.22
N SER A 79 -5.61 2.12 -6.51
CA SER A 79 -6.92 2.31 -7.15
C SER A 79 -6.97 1.68 -8.56
N ILE A 80 -5.90 1.83 -9.36
CA ILE A 80 -5.78 1.15 -10.66
C ILE A 80 -5.80 -0.37 -10.47
N THR A 81 -5.07 -0.91 -9.48
CA THR A 81 -5.08 -2.35 -9.18
C THR A 81 -6.50 -2.85 -8.93
N VAL A 82 -7.25 -2.18 -8.05
CA VAL A 82 -8.63 -2.59 -7.75
C VAL A 82 -9.51 -2.47 -9.00
N TYR A 83 -9.39 -1.39 -9.77
CA TYR A 83 -10.12 -1.23 -11.02
C TYR A 83 -9.85 -2.37 -12.01
N MET A 84 -8.58 -2.74 -12.22
CA MET A 84 -8.22 -3.86 -13.11
C MET A 84 -8.79 -5.20 -12.62
N VAL A 85 -8.82 -5.43 -11.31
CA VAL A 85 -9.44 -6.62 -10.71
C VAL A 85 -10.96 -6.63 -10.92
N LEU A 86 -11.64 -5.50 -10.69
CA LEU A 86 -13.09 -5.38 -10.91
C LEU A 86 -13.45 -5.63 -12.37
N MET A 87 -12.70 -5.06 -13.31
CA MET A 87 -12.88 -5.29 -14.74
C MET A 87 -12.66 -6.76 -15.13
N TYR A 88 -11.68 -7.43 -14.52
CA TYR A 88 -11.43 -8.85 -14.79
C TYR A 88 -12.58 -9.76 -14.34
N TYR A 89 -13.22 -9.45 -13.21
CA TYR A 89 -14.36 -10.20 -12.69
C TYR A 89 -15.72 -9.68 -13.17
N ASP A 90 -15.74 -8.71 -14.08
CA ASP A 90 -16.96 -8.04 -14.58
C ASP A 90 -17.86 -7.46 -13.46
N ILE A 91 -17.24 -6.93 -12.40
CA ILE A 91 -17.94 -6.33 -11.26
C ILE A 91 -18.11 -4.83 -11.49
N HIS A 92 -19.35 -4.36 -11.64
CA HIS A 92 -19.65 -2.95 -11.92
C HIS A 92 -19.69 -2.02 -10.69
N GLN A 93 -19.17 -2.46 -9.54
CA GLN A 93 -19.13 -1.68 -8.30
C GLN A 93 -17.91 -0.74 -8.26
N TYR A 94 -17.92 0.31 -9.07
CA TYR A 94 -16.79 1.24 -9.23
C TYR A 94 -16.39 1.99 -7.94
N TRP A 95 -17.29 2.10 -6.96
CA TRP A 95 -16.99 2.74 -5.67
C TRP A 95 -15.90 1.99 -4.88
N LEU A 96 -15.72 0.68 -5.12
CA LEU A 96 -14.67 -0.14 -4.50
C LEU A 96 -13.25 0.33 -4.86
N VAL A 97 -13.06 1.13 -5.92
CA VAL A 97 -11.78 1.73 -6.28
C VAL A 97 -11.23 2.65 -5.18
N LEU A 98 -12.09 3.18 -4.31
CA LEU A 98 -11.72 3.99 -3.15
C LEU A 98 -11.28 3.15 -1.93
N LEU A 99 -11.49 1.83 -1.95
CA LEU A 99 -11.20 0.94 -0.82
C LEU A 99 -9.75 1.05 -0.30
N PRO A 100 -8.70 1.04 -1.16
CA PRO A 100 -7.32 1.15 -0.67
C PRO A 100 -7.03 2.47 0.05
N THR A 101 -7.65 3.56 -0.42
CA THR A 101 -7.52 4.89 0.21
C THR A 101 -8.28 4.93 1.53
N ALA A 102 -9.52 4.44 1.56
CA ALA A 102 -10.33 4.38 2.77
C ALA A 102 -9.65 3.53 3.85
N TYR A 103 -9.10 2.36 3.47
CA TYR A 103 -8.38 1.47 4.37
C TYR A 103 -7.16 2.15 5.00
N TYR A 104 -6.36 2.87 4.21
CA TYR A 104 -5.23 3.65 4.73
C TYR A 104 -5.70 4.70 5.76
N PHE A 105 -6.73 5.48 5.44
CA PHE A 105 -7.24 6.51 6.35
C PHE A 105 -7.81 5.92 7.64
N VAL A 106 -8.56 4.82 7.57
CA VAL A 106 -9.07 4.12 8.75
C VAL A 106 -7.95 3.75 9.71
N GLN A 107 -6.82 3.26 9.20
CA GLN A 107 -5.67 2.93 10.03
C GLN A 107 -4.96 4.16 10.60
N VAL A 108 -4.84 5.23 9.80
CA VAL A 108 -4.31 6.52 10.28
C VAL A 108 -5.17 7.04 11.43
N PHE A 109 -6.50 7.06 11.27
CA PHE A 109 -7.44 7.48 12.30
C PHE A 109 -7.36 6.59 13.54
N GLY A 110 -7.26 5.27 13.34
CA GLY A 110 -7.05 4.34 14.44
C GLY A 110 -5.78 4.68 15.24
N LEU A 111 -4.65 4.86 14.56
CA LEU A 111 -3.40 5.25 15.21
C LEU A 111 -3.58 6.59 15.95
N LEU A 112 -4.13 7.62 15.31
CA LEU A 112 -4.35 8.91 15.96
C LEU A 112 -5.22 8.82 17.22
N PHE A 113 -6.34 8.09 17.15
CA PHE A 113 -7.25 7.88 18.28
C PHE A 113 -6.53 7.21 19.46
N SER A 114 -5.74 6.19 19.16
CA SER A 114 -4.94 5.50 20.16
C SER A 114 -3.87 6.40 20.81
N GLY A 115 -3.31 7.34 20.04
CA GLY A 115 -2.32 8.29 20.53
C GLY A 115 -2.90 9.32 21.48
N VAL A 116 -4.12 9.79 21.18
CA VAL A 116 -4.86 10.71 22.06
C VAL A 116 -5.13 10.05 23.42
N ILE A 117 -5.53 8.77 23.42
CA ILE A 117 -5.81 8.03 24.65
C ILE A 117 -4.53 7.74 25.43
N SER A 118 -3.47 7.29 24.75
CA SER A 118 -2.24 6.81 25.41
C SER A 118 -1.32 7.94 25.87
N ARG A 119 -1.47 9.17 25.37
CA ARG A 119 -0.58 10.34 25.62
C ARG A 119 0.90 10.14 25.24
N GLU A 120 1.26 8.98 24.68
CA GLU A 120 2.61 8.60 24.23
C GLU A 120 2.88 9.04 22.78
N THR A 121 2.92 10.35 22.55
CA THR A 121 3.02 10.95 21.20
C THR A 121 4.29 10.59 20.44
N LYS A 122 5.42 10.40 21.14
CA LYS A 122 6.70 10.02 20.52
C LYS A 122 6.65 8.62 19.91
N ARG A 123 6.09 7.64 20.63
CA ARG A 123 5.97 6.24 20.15
C ARG A 123 4.96 6.13 19.00
N LEU A 124 3.89 6.93 19.04
CA LEU A 124 2.92 6.99 17.95
C LEU A 124 3.55 7.43 16.62
N SER A 125 4.41 8.45 16.67
CA SER A 125 5.06 9.00 15.48
C SER A 125 5.89 7.95 14.71
N GLU A 126 6.45 6.97 15.43
CA GLU A 126 7.26 5.90 14.83
C GLU A 126 6.39 4.85 14.14
N ASN A 127 5.28 4.44 14.77
CA ASN A 127 4.31 3.55 14.14
C ASN A 127 3.66 4.18 12.91
N PHE A 128 3.39 5.48 12.97
CA PHE A 128 2.85 6.23 11.85
C PHE A 128 3.85 6.37 10.69
N LEU A 129 5.13 6.58 10.99
CA LEU A 129 6.18 6.59 9.97
C LEU A 129 6.34 5.20 9.33
N LEU A 130 6.30 4.12 10.13
CA LEU A 130 6.31 2.75 9.64
C LEU A 130 5.11 2.46 8.73
N LEU A 131 3.92 2.93 9.10
CA LEU A 131 2.70 2.82 8.30
C LEU A 131 2.91 3.43 6.90
N ASN A 132 3.27 4.71 6.86
CA ASN A 132 3.49 5.42 5.60
C ASN A 132 4.56 4.75 4.75
N PHE A 133 5.65 4.33 5.39
CA PHE A 133 6.74 3.63 4.72
C PHE A 133 6.25 2.35 4.02
N ILE A 134 5.45 1.53 4.69
CA ILE A 134 4.93 0.28 4.12
C ILE A 134 4.06 0.56 2.89
N TYR A 135 3.15 1.53 2.98
CA TYR A 135 2.26 1.89 1.87
C TYR A 135 3.00 2.51 0.68
N GLN A 136 3.99 3.37 0.93
CA GLN A 136 4.84 3.92 -0.12
C GLN A 136 5.57 2.80 -0.87
N ASN A 137 6.17 1.85 -0.15
CA ASN A 137 6.84 0.70 -0.75
C ASN A 137 5.88 -0.19 -1.54
N MET A 138 4.70 -0.42 -1.00
CA MET A 138 3.67 -1.19 -1.68
C MET A 138 3.31 -0.56 -3.03
N GLY A 139 3.13 0.77 -3.08
CA GLY A 139 2.91 1.50 -4.33
C GLY A 139 4.04 1.31 -5.33
N LEU A 140 5.30 1.39 -4.86
CA LEU A 140 6.48 1.19 -5.71
C LEU A 140 6.55 -0.22 -6.32
N VAL A 141 6.26 -1.26 -5.54
CA VAL A 141 6.31 -2.65 -6.02
C VAL A 141 5.12 -2.99 -6.93
N LEU A 142 3.95 -2.38 -6.72
CA LEU A 142 2.78 -2.61 -7.56
C LEU A 142 2.95 -2.10 -8.99
N ILE A 143 3.68 -0.99 -9.22
CA ILE A 143 3.88 -0.43 -10.58
C ILE A 143 4.42 -1.47 -11.59
N PRO A 144 5.58 -2.11 -11.37
CA PRO A 144 6.10 -3.08 -12.33
C PRO A 144 5.17 -4.29 -12.50
N VAL A 145 4.49 -4.71 -11.43
CA VAL A 145 3.51 -5.82 -11.49
C VAL A 145 2.33 -5.46 -12.40
N LEU A 146 1.77 -4.25 -12.27
CA LEU A 146 0.66 -3.80 -13.11
C LEU A 146 1.08 -3.60 -14.57
N ILE A 147 2.29 -3.08 -14.83
CA ILE A 147 2.81 -2.96 -16.19
C ILE A 147 2.95 -4.36 -16.82
N MET A 148 3.51 -5.33 -16.09
CA MET A 148 3.61 -6.71 -16.57
C MET A 148 2.24 -7.33 -16.82
N TRP A 149 1.25 -7.08 -15.95
CA TRP A 149 -0.12 -7.56 -16.13
C TRP A 149 -0.79 -6.96 -17.37
N LEU A 150 -0.70 -5.64 -17.55
CA LEU A 150 -1.22 -4.94 -18.73
C LEU A 150 -0.61 -5.48 -20.03
N LEU A 151 0.68 -5.80 -20.00
CA LEU A 151 1.39 -6.40 -21.13
C LEU A 151 1.10 -7.89 -21.31
N ASN A 152 0.51 -8.60 -20.35
CA ASN A 152 0.30 -10.05 -20.41
C ASN A 152 -1.10 -10.46 -19.90
N VAL A 153 -2.14 -9.98 -20.58
CA VAL A 153 -3.55 -10.20 -20.21
C VAL A 153 -3.92 -11.69 -20.14
N ASN A 154 -3.34 -12.54 -20.99
CA ASN A 154 -3.60 -13.98 -21.01
C ASN A 154 -3.29 -14.67 -19.67
N TYR A 155 -2.41 -14.09 -18.84
CA TYR A 155 -2.00 -14.62 -17.55
C TYR A 155 -2.63 -13.86 -16.37
N SER A 156 -3.77 -13.18 -16.57
CA SER A 156 -4.40 -12.32 -15.57
C SER A 156 -4.61 -12.99 -14.20
N LEU A 157 -5.02 -14.27 -14.19
CA LEU A 157 -5.23 -15.02 -12.95
C LEU A 157 -3.94 -15.15 -12.11
N TYR A 158 -2.78 -15.36 -12.76
CA TYR A 158 -1.48 -15.41 -12.07
C TYR A 158 -1.09 -14.04 -11.49
N PHE A 159 -1.38 -12.95 -12.20
CA PHE A 159 -1.12 -11.60 -11.70
C PHE A 159 -2.01 -11.25 -10.51
N ILE A 160 -3.30 -11.60 -10.56
CA ILE A 160 -4.23 -11.41 -9.43
C ILE A 160 -3.72 -12.18 -8.20
N ASN A 161 -3.34 -13.44 -8.34
CA ASN A 161 -2.78 -14.23 -7.24
C ASN A 161 -1.46 -13.64 -6.72
N THR A 162 -0.59 -13.17 -7.62
CA THR A 162 0.67 -12.49 -7.23
C THR A 162 0.39 -11.22 -6.42
N ILE A 163 -0.59 -10.41 -6.84
CA ILE A 163 -1.02 -9.21 -6.11
C ILE A 163 -1.56 -9.60 -4.73
N GLN A 164 -2.42 -10.62 -4.63
CA GLN A 164 -2.93 -11.11 -3.35
C GLN A 164 -1.81 -11.56 -2.40
N ILE A 165 -0.87 -12.38 -2.89
CA ILE A 165 0.30 -12.82 -2.12
C ILE A 165 1.13 -11.62 -1.65
N LEU A 166 1.33 -10.63 -2.52
CA LEU A 166 2.06 -9.41 -2.19
C LEU A 166 1.35 -8.62 -1.08
N PHE A 167 0.03 -8.40 -1.19
CA PHE A 167 -0.76 -7.74 -0.14
C PHE A 167 -0.63 -8.47 1.20
N VAL A 168 -0.77 -9.80 1.22
CA VAL A 168 -0.62 -10.62 2.42
C VAL A 168 0.80 -10.53 2.99
N ALA A 169 1.83 -10.59 2.14
CA ALA A 169 3.22 -10.49 2.57
C ALA A 169 3.53 -9.13 3.22
N PHE A 170 3.03 -8.02 2.64
CA PHE A 170 3.20 -6.69 3.23
C PHE A 170 2.44 -6.53 4.55
N LEU A 171 1.23 -7.10 4.67
CA LEU A 171 0.48 -7.15 5.93
C LEU A 171 1.22 -7.96 7.00
N LEU A 172 1.73 -9.15 6.66
CA LEU A 172 2.53 -9.95 7.59
C LEU A 172 3.80 -9.22 8.02
N PHE A 173 4.52 -8.60 7.07
CA PHE A 173 5.70 -7.80 7.38
C PHE A 173 5.40 -6.68 8.38
N ARG A 174 4.26 -6.02 8.21
CA ARG A 174 3.77 -5.00 9.15
C ARG A 174 3.54 -5.58 10.55
N TYR A 175 2.80 -6.66 10.66
CA TYR A 175 2.50 -7.29 11.95
C TYR A 175 3.77 -7.75 12.67
N ILE A 176 4.70 -8.36 11.93
CA ILE A 176 6.00 -8.79 12.45
C ILE A 176 6.77 -7.58 12.97
N ARG A 177 6.88 -6.51 12.19
CA ARG A 177 7.59 -5.27 12.60
C ARG A 177 6.91 -4.60 13.80
N GLY A 178 5.58 -4.51 13.82
CA GLY A 178 4.82 -3.98 14.94
C GLY A 178 5.04 -4.78 16.22
N PHE A 179 5.08 -6.12 16.11
CA PHE A 179 5.37 -7.01 17.22
C PHE A 179 6.79 -6.85 17.76
N PHE A 180 7.81 -6.81 16.88
CA PHE A 180 9.20 -6.56 17.29
C PHE A 180 9.36 -5.21 17.99
N PHE A 181 8.68 -4.17 17.50
CA PHE A 181 8.71 -2.85 18.12
C PHE A 181 8.06 -2.85 19.51
N ALA A 182 7.01 -3.63 19.69
CA ALA A 182 6.33 -3.77 20.97
C ALA A 182 7.20 -4.48 22.02
N ILE A 183 7.92 -5.55 21.63
CA ILE A 183 8.87 -6.26 22.49
C ILE A 183 10.00 -5.34 22.97
N GLN A 184 10.60 -4.56 22.06
CA GLN A 184 11.71 -3.67 22.38
C GLN A 184 11.33 -2.58 23.40
N ASN A 185 10.06 -2.19 23.44
CA ASN A 185 9.56 -1.13 24.31
C ASN A 185 9.07 -1.60 25.70
N LYS A 186 9.23 -2.89 26.05
CA LYS A 186 8.79 -3.48 27.34
C LYS A 186 7.34 -3.16 27.71
N VAL A 187 6.47 -3.04 26.71
CA VAL A 187 5.03 -2.84 26.94
C VAL A 187 4.44 -4.16 27.44
N LEU A 188 3.58 -4.11 28.47
CA LEU A 188 2.88 -5.29 28.99
C LEU A 188 2.19 -6.02 27.84
N TRP A 189 2.48 -7.32 27.66
CA TRP A 189 2.02 -8.17 26.56
C TRP A 189 0.51 -8.08 26.28
N TYR A 190 -0.30 -7.88 27.33
CA TYR A 190 -1.75 -7.70 27.22
C TYR A 190 -2.16 -6.45 26.43
N TYR A 191 -1.47 -5.31 26.63
CA TYR A 191 -1.77 -4.07 25.90
C TYR A 191 -1.44 -4.18 24.41
N ILE A 192 -0.47 -5.03 24.04
CA ILE A 192 -0.04 -5.25 22.65
C ILE A 192 -1.11 -6.03 21.89
N ILE A 193 -1.63 -7.11 22.48
CA ILE A 193 -2.70 -7.92 21.90
C ILE A 193 -3.99 -7.11 21.82
N LEU A 194 -4.33 -6.35 22.87
CA LEU A 194 -5.51 -5.49 22.87
C LEU A 194 -5.43 -4.46 21.73
N TYR A 195 -4.26 -3.84 21.51
CA TYR A 195 -4.04 -2.84 20.45
C TYR A 195 -4.14 -3.46 19.05
N LEU A 196 -3.48 -4.61 18.79
CA LEU A 196 -3.57 -5.32 17.52
C LEU A 196 -5.02 -5.75 17.20
N CYS A 197 -5.73 -6.27 18.19
CA CYS A 197 -7.10 -6.76 18.03
C CYS A 197 -8.14 -5.63 17.90
N THR A 198 -8.01 -4.52 18.64
CA THR A 198 -9.00 -3.43 18.61
C THR A 198 -8.80 -2.42 17.47
N LEU A 199 -7.55 -2.15 17.07
CA LEU A 199 -7.27 -1.10 16.08
C LEU A 199 -7.00 -1.61 14.67
N GLU A 200 -6.63 -2.88 14.50
CA GLU A 200 -6.20 -3.43 13.22
C GLU A 200 -7.14 -4.53 12.68
N ILE A 201 -7.61 -5.44 13.55
CA ILE A 201 -8.50 -6.56 13.17
C ILE A 201 -9.97 -6.15 13.14
N TRP A 202 -10.41 -5.30 14.09
CA TRP A 202 -11.81 -4.89 14.21
C TRP A 202 -12.35 -4.13 12.97
N PRO A 203 -11.61 -3.18 12.35
CA PRO A 203 -12.07 -2.50 11.14
C PRO A 203 -12.21 -3.45 9.94
N LEU A 204 -11.32 -4.44 9.82
CA LEU A 204 -11.40 -5.45 8.75
C LEU A 204 -12.65 -6.34 8.91
N MET A 205 -12.99 -6.72 10.14
CA MET A 205 -14.21 -7.48 10.44
C MET A 205 -15.49 -6.69 10.12
N VAL A 206 -15.50 -5.39 10.41
CA VAL A 206 -16.64 -4.51 10.08
C VAL A 206 -16.80 -4.35 8.57
N ILE A 207 -15.70 -4.13 7.83
CA ILE A 207 -15.72 -4.04 6.36
C ILE A 207 -16.19 -5.37 5.75
N PHE A 208 -15.67 -6.50 6.23
CA PHE A 208 -16.08 -7.83 5.74
C PHE A 208 -17.58 -8.06 5.95
N LYS A 209 -18.10 -7.71 7.13
CA LYS A 209 -19.54 -7.83 7.45
C LYS A 209 -20.41 -6.91 6.58
N LEU A 210 -19.96 -5.68 6.31
CA LEU A 210 -20.64 -4.76 5.41
C LEU A 210 -20.68 -5.29 3.97
N LEU A 211 -19.56 -5.82 3.48
CA LEU A 211 -19.45 -6.38 2.13
C LEU A 211 -20.31 -7.64 1.94
N THR A 212 -20.40 -8.50 2.96
CA THR A 212 -21.27 -9.69 2.92
C THR A 212 -22.74 -9.35 3.13
N ALA A 213 -23.07 -8.31 3.92
CA ALA A 213 -24.45 -7.89 4.12
C ALA A 213 -25.07 -7.28 2.84
N ASP A 214 -24.25 -6.65 2.00
CA ASP A 214 -24.68 -6.12 0.68
C ASP A 214 -24.76 -7.21 -0.40
N LEU A 215 -24.24 -8.41 -0.14
CA LEU A 215 -24.33 -9.58 -1.03
C LEU A 215 -25.54 -10.49 -0.72
N GLU A 216 -26.17 -10.31 0.45
CA GLU A 216 -27.35 -11.08 0.88
C GLU A 216 -28.66 -10.28 0.77
N GLY A 217 -28.63 -9.03 0.27
CA GLY A 217 -29.79 -8.18 0.00
C GLY A 217 -30.05 -7.99 -1.49
#